data_AF-A0A355F6X5-F1
#
_entry.id   AF-A0A355F6X5-F1
#
_cell.length_a   1.000
_cell.length_b   1.000
_cell.length_c   1.000
_cell.angle_alpha   90.00
_cell.angle_beta   90.00
_cell.angle_gamma   90.00
#
_symmetry.space_group_name_H-M   'P 1'
#
loop_
_entity.id
_entity.type
_entity.pdbx_description
1 polymer ?
#
loop_
_entity_poly.entity_id
_entity_poly.type
_entity_poly.pdbx_seq_one_letter_code
_entity_poly.pdbx_strand_id
1 'polypeptide(L)'
;MDASQAQQVVLSRFKYRCHIAGSVQAGYGMRAQAIRYGEAEHPGVDLGAGLAAMVEKGLLKQNAAGTWYYLTPEGAEQVKATA
;
A
#
# COMPACT_ATOMS: atom_id res chain seq x y z
N MET A 1 17.09 -2.49 -7.04
CA MET A 1 15.99 -1.49 -7.09
C MET A 1 15.51 -1.26 -5.66
N ASP A 2 15.17 -0.02 -5.33
CA ASP A 2 15.06 0.45 -3.95
C ASP A 2 13.68 0.15 -3.34
N ALA A 3 13.63 -0.77 -2.37
CA ALA A 3 12.39 -1.13 -1.68
C ALA A 3 11.74 0.08 -0.97
N SER A 4 12.50 1.15 -0.67
CA SER A 4 11.97 2.37 -0.08
C SER A 4 11.05 3.14 -1.05
N GLN A 5 11.40 3.20 -2.34
CA GLN A 5 10.59 3.86 -3.36
C GLN A 5 9.29 3.12 -3.61
N ALA A 6 9.33 1.78 -3.70
CA ALA A 6 8.14 0.96 -3.87
C ALA A 6 7.15 1.12 -2.70
N GLN A 7 7.66 1.18 -1.46
CA GLN A 7 6.82 1.43 -0.28
C GLN A 7 6.15 2.80 -0.32
N GLN A 8 6.86 3.85 -0.74
CA GLN A 8 6.29 5.19 -0.88
C GLN A 8 5.16 5.23 -1.93
N VAL A 9 5.34 4.54 -3.06
CA VAL A 9 4.29 4.44 -4.08
C VAL A 9 3.07 3.69 -3.52
N VAL A 10 3.27 2.58 -2.82
CA VAL A 10 2.15 1.84 -2.18
C VAL A 10 1.41 2.72 -1.16
N LEU A 11 2.13 3.42 -0.28
CA LEU A 11 1.53 4.35 0.70
C LEU A 11 0.74 5.48 0.02
N SER A 12 1.30 6.09 -1.03
CA SER A 12 0.62 7.13 -1.82
C SER A 12 -0.69 6.61 -2.45
N ARG A 13 -0.68 5.38 -2.97
CA ARG A 13 -1.91 4.75 -3.51
C ARG A 13 -2.96 4.55 -2.43
N PHE A 14 -2.59 4.06 -1.25
CA PHE A 14 -3.49 3.95 -0.11
C PHE A 14 -4.04 5.31 0.31
N LYS A 15 -3.18 6.34 0.40
CA LYS A 15 -3.59 7.70 0.72
C LYS A 15 -4.63 8.25 -0.27
N TYR A 16 -4.36 8.13 -1.57
CA TYR A 16 -5.28 8.57 -2.63
C TYR A 16 -6.64 7.88 -2.52
N ARG A 17 -6.65 6.57 -2.31
CA ARG A 17 -7.90 5.79 -2.20
C ARG A 17 -8.67 6.06 -0.91
N CYS A 18 -7.98 6.26 0.21
CA CYS A 18 -8.57 6.67 1.48
C CYS A 18 -9.14 8.09 1.41
N HIS A 19 -8.49 9.01 0.69
CA HIS A 19 -9.01 10.36 0.46
C HIS A 19 -10.35 10.33 -0.29
N ILE A 20 -10.45 9.53 -1.36
CA ILE A 20 -11.72 9.33 -2.07
C ILE A 20 -12.80 8.73 -1.15
N ALA A 21 -12.41 7.84 -0.23
CA ALA A 21 -13.32 7.23 0.74
C ALA A 21 -13.66 8.15 1.94
N GLY A 22 -13.06 9.34 2.03
CA GLY A 22 -13.31 10.33 3.08
C GLY A 22 -12.56 10.12 4.39
N SER A 23 -11.82 9.01 4.57
CA SER A 23 -10.97 8.79 5.75
C SER A 23 -9.91 7.70 5.54
N VAL A 24 -8.77 7.83 6.25
CA VAL A 24 -7.77 6.76 6.37
C VAL A 24 -8.08 5.95 7.63
N GLN A 25 -8.45 4.69 7.47
CA GLN A 25 -8.82 3.80 8.57
C GLN A 25 -8.05 2.48 8.52
N ALA A 26 -7.71 1.95 9.71
CA ALA A 26 -7.26 0.57 9.85
C ALA A 26 -8.33 -0.40 9.33
N GLY A 27 -7.90 -1.49 8.68
CA GLY A 27 -8.78 -2.44 8.02
C GLY A 27 -9.23 -2.02 6.61
N TYR A 28 -8.89 -0.81 6.14
CA TYR A 28 -9.16 -0.44 4.76
C TYR A 28 -8.40 -1.35 3.79
N GLY A 29 -9.14 -2.01 2.90
CA GLY A 29 -8.63 -3.01 1.96
C GLY A 29 -8.51 -2.47 0.55
N MET A 30 -7.40 -2.80 -0.12
CA MET A 30 -7.21 -2.55 -1.55
C MET A 30 -6.79 -3.83 -2.28
N ARG A 31 -7.29 -4.01 -3.50
CA ARG A 31 -6.89 -5.15 -4.35
C ARG A 31 -5.44 -4.98 -4.79
N ALA A 32 -4.68 -6.06 -4.77
CA ALA A 32 -3.30 -6.12 -5.28
C ALA A 32 -3.18 -5.54 -6.69
N GLN A 33 -4.12 -5.89 -7.57
CA GLN A 33 -4.17 -5.40 -8.95
C GLN A 33 -4.37 -3.89 -9.03
N ALA A 34 -5.18 -3.31 -8.14
CA ALA A 34 -5.39 -1.86 -8.11
C ALA A 34 -4.12 -1.13 -7.65
N ILE A 35 -3.31 -1.73 -6.79
CA ILE A 35 -2.01 -1.17 -6.39
C ILE A 35 -1.02 -1.28 -7.56
N ARG A 36 -0.93 -2.47 -8.18
CA ARG A 36 -0.06 -2.75 -9.34
C ARG A 36 -0.38 -1.95 -10.59
N TYR A 37 -1.63 -1.50 -10.76
CA TYR A 37 -1.96 -0.59 -11.87
C TYR A 37 -1.16 0.72 -11.85
N GLY A 38 -0.60 1.11 -10.69
CA GLY A 38 0.33 2.23 -10.58
C GLY A 38 1.72 1.97 -11.18
N GLU A 39 2.07 0.74 -11.57
CA GLU A 39 3.39 0.41 -12.15
C GLU A 39 3.65 1.13 -13.47
N ALA A 40 2.60 1.38 -14.29
CA ALA A 40 2.74 2.15 -15.52
C ALA A 40 3.11 3.63 -15.26
N GLU A 41 2.66 4.18 -14.13
CA GLU A 41 2.99 5.54 -13.68
C GLU A 41 4.38 5.60 -13.02
N HIS A 42 4.95 4.44 -12.66
CA HIS A 42 6.21 4.29 -11.95
C HIS A 42 7.09 3.18 -12.58
N PRO A 43 7.60 3.38 -13.81
CA PRO A 43 8.38 2.38 -14.50
C PRO A 43 9.65 2.02 -13.70
N GLY A 44 9.89 0.71 -13.55
CA GLY A 44 11.04 0.20 -12.79
C GLY A 44 10.82 0.15 -11.27
N VAL A 45 9.62 0.44 -10.76
CA VAL A 45 9.29 0.24 -9.35
C VAL A 45 8.63 -1.12 -9.16
N ASP A 46 9.27 -1.99 -8.37
CA ASP A 46 8.72 -3.30 -8.00
C ASP A 46 7.71 -3.14 -6.84
N LEU A 47 6.44 -2.92 -7.18
CA LEU A 47 5.37 -2.81 -6.18
C LEU A 47 5.08 -4.14 -5.49
N GLY A 48 5.45 -5.27 -6.09
CA GLY A 48 5.38 -6.59 -5.45
C GLY A 48 6.32 -6.67 -4.25
N ALA A 49 7.59 -6.31 -4.43
CA ALA A 49 8.58 -6.23 -3.36
C ALA A 49 8.20 -5.17 -2.31
N GLY A 50 7.66 -4.03 -2.74
CA GLY A 50 7.13 -3.00 -1.84
C GLY A 50 6.02 -3.52 -0.93
N LEU A 51 5.04 -4.24 -1.49
CA LEU A 51 3.94 -4.85 -0.73
C LEU A 51 4.44 -5.91 0.25
N ALA A 52 5.36 -6.79 -0.19
CA ALA A 52 5.95 -7.80 0.68
C ALA A 52 6.68 -7.16 1.87
N ALA A 53 7.49 -6.14 1.62
CA ALA A 53 8.21 -5.41 2.67
C ALA A 53 7.25 -4.70 3.64
N MET A 54 6.13 -4.15 3.16
CA MET A 54 5.13 -3.54 4.05
C MET A 54 4.37 -4.56 4.90
N VAL A 55 4.15 -5.78 4.38
CA VAL A 55 3.59 -6.88 5.17
C VAL A 55 4.57 -7.35 6.23
N GLU A 56 5.85 -7.51 5.86
CA GLU A 56 6.92 -7.88 6.81
C GLU A 56 7.09 -6.85 7.94
N LYS A 57 6.96 -5.55 7.61
CA LYS A 57 6.97 -4.44 8.58
C LYS A 57 5.71 -4.31 9.43
N GLY A 58 4.69 -5.15 9.22
CA GLY A 58 3.43 -5.08 9.98
C GLY A 58 2.50 -3.92 9.58
N LEU A 59 2.78 -3.21 8.48
CA LEU A 59 1.96 -2.08 8.01
C LEU A 59 0.76 -2.53 7.18
N LEU A 60 0.87 -3.69 6.53
CA LEU A 60 -0.19 -4.30 5.75
C LEU A 60 -0.45 -5.73 6.20
N LYS A 61 -1.71 -6.14 6.11
CA LYS A 61 -2.12 -7.54 6.20
C LYS A 61 -2.59 -8.02 4.84
N GLN A 62 -2.06 -9.12 4.35
CA GLN A 62 -2.52 -9.76 3.12
C GLN A 62 -3.62 -10.79 3.43
N ASN A 63 -4.59 -10.97 2.54
CA ASN A 63 -5.47 -12.13 2.62
C ASN A 63 -4.75 -13.42 2.18
N ALA A 64 -5.30 -14.58 2.55
CA ALA A 64 -4.71 -15.89 2.20
C ALA A 64 -4.51 -16.10 0.68
N ALA A 65 -5.36 -15.48 -0.14
CA ALA A 65 -5.28 -15.57 -1.60
C ALA A 65 -4.29 -14.59 -2.25
N GLY A 66 -3.66 -13.69 -1.48
CA GLY A 66 -2.73 -12.68 -2.00
C GLY A 66 -3.35 -11.61 -2.91
N THR A 67 -4.68 -11.51 -2.92
CA THR A 67 -5.45 -10.64 -3.82
C THR A 67 -5.83 -9.31 -3.18
N TRP A 68 -5.78 -9.23 -1.85
CA TRP A 68 -6.12 -8.04 -1.07
C TRP A 68 -5.07 -7.75 -0.02
N TYR A 69 -4.83 -6.45 0.19
CA TYR A 69 -4.00 -5.91 1.26
C TYR A 69 -4.83 -4.94 2.09
N TYR A 70 -4.71 -5.03 3.41
CA TYR A 70 -5.46 -4.24 4.38
C TYR A 70 -4.50 -3.44 5.24
N LEU A 71 -4.80 -2.17 5.50
CA LEU A 71 -4.02 -1.37 6.43
C LEU A 71 -4.13 -1.93 7.85
N THR A 72 -3.01 -2.12 8.52
CA THR A 72 -2.99 -2.29 9.98
C THR A 72 -3.18 -0.92 10.66
N PRO A 73 -3.38 -0.87 11.99
CA PRO A 73 -3.36 0.41 12.71
C PRO A 73 -2.09 1.23 12.43
N GLU A 74 -0.93 0.60 12.47
CA GLU A 74 0.37 1.23 12.19
C GLU A 74 0.47 1.69 10.73
N GLY A 75 0.02 0.86 9.77
CA GLY A 75 -0.03 1.25 8.37
C GLY A 75 -0.95 2.45 8.13
N ALA A 76 -2.10 2.52 8.81
CA ALA A 76 -3.01 3.65 8.70
C ALA A 76 -2.39 4.94 9.24
N GLU A 77 -1.68 4.89 10.37
CA GLU A 77 -0.93 6.03 10.89
C GLU A 77 0.18 6.48 9.92
N GLN A 78 0.89 5.52 9.32
CA GLN A 78 1.94 5.85 8.36
C GLN A 78 1.37 6.48 7.07
N VAL A 79 0.20 6.03 6.60
CA VAL A 79 -0.50 6.65 5.47
C VAL A 79 -0.93 8.08 5.80
N LYS A 80 -1.41 8.34 7.03
CA LYS A 80 -1.76 9.70 7.49
C LYS A 80 -0.54 10.61 7.59
N ALA A 81 0.60 10.07 8.03
CA ALA A 81 1.86 10.81 8.17
C ALA A 81 2.58 11.05 6.83
N THR A 82 2.21 10.33 5.77
CA THR A 82 2.77 10.53 4.43
C THR A 82 2.20 11.84 3.85
N ALA A 83 3.06 12.81 3.51
CA ALA A 83 2.70 14.16 3.04
C ALA A 83 2.01 14.20 1.68
#